data_AF-A0A820KAU7-F1
#
_entry.id   AF-A0A820KAU7-F1
#
_cell.length_a   1.000
_cell.length_b   1.000
_cell.length_c   1.000
_cell.angle_alpha   90.00
_cell.angle_beta   90.00
_cell.angle_gamma   90.00
#
_symmetry.space_group_name_H-M   'P 1'
#
loop_
_entity.id
_entity.type
_entity.pdbx_description
1 polymer ?
#
loop_
_entity_poly.entity_id
_entity_poly.type
_entity_poly.pdbx_seq_one_letter_code
_entity_poly.pdbx_strand_id
1 'polypeptide(L)' 'MDGKIAALCNERRTNWDEVLQYVTFNYNTSIHATTKQTP' A
#
# COMPACT_ATOMS: atom_id res chain seq x y z
N MET A 1 6.03 1.66 -5.68
CA MET A 1 5.02 1.44 -4.62
C MET A 1 3.60 1.68 -5.14
N ASP A 2 3.47 2.07 -6.41
CA ASP A 2 2.27 2.70 -6.98
C ASP A 2 1.20 1.74 -7.48
N GLY A 3 1.55 0.48 -7.78
CA GLY A 3 0.60 -0.46 -8.39
C GLY A 3 -0.57 -0.86 -7.50
N LYS A 4 -0.40 -0.86 -6.17
CA LYS A 4 -1.40 -1.41 -5.24
C LYS A 4 -2.48 -0.40 -4.84
N ILE A 5 -2.11 0.85 -4.59
CA ILE A 5 -3.09 1.92 -4.35
C ILE A 5 -3.87 2.20 -5.64
N ALA A 6 -3.21 2.17 -6.80
CA ALA A 6 -3.89 2.28 -8.09
C ALA A 6 -4.91 1.14 -8.34
N ALA A 7 -4.59 -0.10 -7.93
CA ALA A 7 -5.53 -1.22 -8.01
C ALA A 7 -6.75 -1.03 -7.11
N LEU A 8 -6.55 -0.57 -5.87
CA LEU A 8 -7.65 -0.29 -4.92
C LEU A 8 -8.56 0.84 -5.41
N CYS A 9 -7.99 1.88 -6.01
CA CYS A 9 -8.74 2.95 -6.68
C CYS A 9 -9.56 2.43 -7.86
N ASN A 10 -8.97 1.56 -8.69
CA ASN A 10 -9.64 0.97 -9.86
C ASN A 10 -10.78 0.01 -9.46
N GLU A 11 -10.64 -0.70 -8.34
CA GLU A 11 -11.70 -1.55 -7.77
C GLU A 11 -12.83 -0.74 -7.11
N ARG A 12 -12.76 0.60 -7.12
CA ARG A 12 -13.70 1.50 -6.42
C ARG A 12 -13.85 1.15 -4.93
N ARG A 13 -12.80 0.61 -4.31
CA ARG A 13 -12.76 0.46 -2.84
C ARG A 13 -12.52 1.82 -2.21
N THR A 14 -13.59 2.60 -2.10
CA THR A 14 -13.57 3.94 -1.50
C THR A 14 -13.71 3.92 0.02
N ASN A 15 -13.86 2.73 0.62
CA ASN A 15 -13.86 2.57 2.07
C ASN A 15 -12.43 2.63 2.60
N TRP A 16 -11.90 3.86 2.68
CA TRP A 16 -10.51 4.10 3.00
C TRP A 16 -10.12 3.65 4.41
N ASP A 17 -11.06 3.64 5.36
CA ASP A 17 -10.82 3.16 6.73
C ASP A 17 -10.43 1.67 6.76
N GLU A 18 -11.08 0.83 5.95
CA GLU A 18 -10.74 -0.60 5.85
C GLU A 18 -9.44 -0.81 5.06
N VAL A 19 -9.23 -0.01 4.02
CA VAL A 19 -8.08 -0.11 3.14
C VAL A 19 -6.79 0.42 3.80
N LEU A 20 -6.91 1.33 4.76
CA LEU A 20 -5.78 1.97 5.44
C LEU A 20 -4.88 0.94 6.13
N GLN A 21 -5.46 -0.03 6.85
CA GLN A 21 -4.70 -1.08 7.53
C GLN A 21 -3.92 -1.94 6.54
N TYR A 22 -4.55 -2.29 5.41
CA TYR A 22 -3.91 -3.07 4.36
C TYR A 22 -2.75 -2.32 3.70
N VAL A 23 -2.94 -1.05 3.35
CA VAL A 23 -1.88 -0.21 2.75
C VAL A 23 -0.74 0.00 3.73
N THR A 24 -1.04 0.26 5.01
CA THR A 24 -0.04 0.46 6.07
C THR A 24 0.81 -0.79 6.29
N PHE A 25 0.17 -1.97 6.39
CA PHE A 25 0.90 -3.23 6.51
C PHE A 25 1.82 -3.46 5.30
N ASN A 26 1.31 -3.25 4.08
CA ASN A 26 2.10 -3.41 2.88
C ASN A 26 3.27 -2.42 2.83
N TYR A 27 3.06 -1.18 3.27
CA TYR A 27 4.11 -0.17 3.33
C TYR A 27 5.24 -0.61 4.27
N ASN A 28 4.90 -0.98 5.51
CA ASN A 28 5.87 -1.35 6.54
C ASN A 28 6.60 -2.68 6.27
N THR A 29 6.03 -3.55 5.43
CA THR A 29 6.65 -4.85 5.08
C THR A 29 7.36 -4.86 3.74
N SER A 30 7.18 -3.81 2.93
CA SER A 30 7.82 -3.72 1.62
C SER A 30 9.24 -3.18 1.74
N ILE A 31 10.17 -3.86 1.08
CA ILE A 31 11.55 -3.38 0.98
C ILE A 31 11.57 -2.09 0.15
N HIS A 32 12.09 -1.02 0.74
CA HIS A 32 12.23 0.24 0.04
C HIS A 32 13.28 0.12 -1.06
N ALA A 33 12.93 0.52 -2.28
CA ALA A 33 13.76 0.28 -3.47
C ALA A 33 15.17 0.90 -3.36
N THR A 34 15.27 2.05 -2.68
CA THR A 34 16.51 2.84 -2.52
C THR A 34 17.37 2.38 -1.35
N THR A 35 16.80 2.14 -0.18
CA THR A 35 17.57 1.77 1.03
C THR A 35 17.74 0.26 1.18
N LYS A 36 17.02 -0.55 0.39
CA LYS A 36 16.99 -2.02 0.47
C LYS A 36 16.60 -2.55 1.86
N GLN A 37 15.98 -1.70 2.67
CA GLN A 37 15.48 -2.02 4.01
C GLN A 37 13.97 -1.86 4.02
N THR A 38 13.30 -2.60 4.89
CA THR A 38 11.91 -2.31 5.25
C THR A 38 11.89 -1.06 6.15
N PRO A 39 10.84 -0.22 6.07
CA PRO A 39 10.64 0.89 7.00
C PRO A 39 10.67 0.47 8.47
#